data_AF-A0A1H9XBD5-F1
#
_entry.id   AF-A0A1H9XBD5-F1
#
_cell.length_a   1.000
_cell.length_b   1.000
_cell.length_c   1.000
_cell.angle_alpha   90.00
_cell.angle_beta   90.00
_cell.angle_gamma   90.00
#
_symmetry.space_group_name_H-M   'P 1'
#
loop_
_entity.id
_entity.type
_entity.pdbx_description
1 polymer ?
#
loop_
_entity_poly.entity_id
_entity_poly.type
_entity_poly.pdbx_seq_one_letter_code
_entity_poly.pdbx_strand_id
1 'polypeptide(L)'
;MQAATIRKTHTYYRCHARTLAPGSQALSQHPRTVNLAEDVLLEPLNKWLSQIFDRKSIDRTVAAMVASQDDSSGKSSREVAKKRLTDAETKLRRFQAAIAAGVDPVALVDAINEAEEQRAAASAELNGLPAPNLTSEAEVQAAVDSLSDVTVVIKEGDPEKLSRLYGELGIELKYDKAKEAVYATTSPRVFNVRVRGGT
;
A
#
# COMPACT_ATOMS: atom_id res chain seq x y z
N MET A 1 25.08 -12.93 -10.76
CA MET A 1 26.14 -12.53 -11.72
C MET A 1 27.13 -11.61 -11.00
N GLN A 2 28.36 -11.46 -11.49
CA GLN A 2 29.38 -10.57 -10.94
C GLN A 2 29.56 -9.35 -11.84
N ALA A 3 29.49 -8.14 -11.27
CA ALA A 3 29.72 -6.91 -12.02
C ALA A 3 31.22 -6.69 -12.28
N ALA A 4 31.56 -6.19 -13.47
CA ALA A 4 32.91 -5.79 -13.83
C ALA A 4 32.86 -4.54 -14.73
N THR A 5 33.51 -3.46 -14.30
CA THR A 5 33.61 -2.22 -15.07
C THR A 5 34.89 -2.22 -15.92
N ILE A 6 34.73 -2.04 -17.22
CA ILE A 6 35.84 -1.93 -18.18
C ILE A 6 36.07 -0.44 -18.48
N ARG A 7 37.34 -0.02 -18.43
CA ARG A 7 37.79 1.34 -18.80
C ARG A 7 36.97 2.47 -18.13
N LYS A 8 36.47 2.24 -16.91
CA LYS A 8 35.65 3.17 -16.11
C LYS A 8 34.37 3.69 -16.81
N THR A 9 33.94 3.07 -17.90
CA THR A 9 32.86 3.61 -18.75
C THR A 9 31.78 2.59 -19.06
N HIS A 10 32.10 1.29 -19.07
CA HIS A 10 31.15 0.24 -19.42
C HIS A 10 31.13 -0.85 -18.36
N THR A 11 30.00 -1.02 -17.69
CA THR A 11 29.79 -2.10 -16.72
C THR A 11 29.15 -3.30 -17.40
N TYR A 12 29.66 -4.48 -17.09
CA TYR A 12 29.09 -5.74 -17.53
C TYR A 12 28.81 -6.65 -16.34
N TYR A 13 27.67 -7.34 -16.37
CA TYR A 13 27.35 -8.45 -15.50
C TYR A 13 27.82 -9.75 -16.13
N ARG A 14 28.63 -10.49 -15.40
CA ARG A 14 29.26 -11.72 -15.89
C ARG A 14 28.81 -12.92 -15.07
N CYS A 15 28.50 -14.01 -15.76
CA CYS A 15 28.32 -15.31 -15.13
C CYS A 15 29.34 -16.28 -15.71
N HIS A 16 30.14 -16.89 -14.85
CA HIS A 16 31.08 -17.93 -15.27
C HIS A 16 30.55 -19.29 -14.88
N ALA A 17 30.62 -20.28 -15.78
CA ALA A 17 30.15 -21.62 -15.45
C ALA A 17 30.82 -22.18 -14.18
N ARG A 18 32.10 -21.83 -13.96
CA ARG A 18 32.88 -22.24 -12.78
C ARG A 18 32.34 -21.74 -11.43
N THR A 19 31.48 -20.73 -11.41
CA THR A 19 30.85 -20.21 -10.18
C THR A 19 29.53 -20.89 -9.88
N LEU A 20 29.04 -21.78 -10.77
CA LEU A 20 27.84 -22.56 -10.56
C LEU A 20 28.14 -23.84 -9.78
N ALA A 21 27.14 -24.35 -9.06
CA ALA A 21 27.26 -25.57 -8.28
C ALA A 21 27.62 -26.77 -9.19
N PRO A 22 28.65 -27.58 -8.84
CA PRO A 22 29.01 -28.79 -9.57
C PRO A 22 27.82 -29.75 -9.70
N GLY A 23 27.65 -30.35 -10.88
CA GLY A 23 26.56 -31.31 -11.15
C GLY A 23 25.15 -30.70 -11.28
N SER A 24 25.00 -29.38 -11.15
CA SER A 24 23.70 -28.73 -11.31
C SER A 24 23.21 -28.74 -12.76
N GLN A 25 21.89 -28.81 -12.96
CA GLN A 25 21.28 -28.65 -14.28
C GLN A 25 21.58 -27.28 -14.90
N ALA A 26 21.73 -26.25 -14.07
CA ALA A 26 22.17 -24.94 -14.52
C ALA A 26 23.57 -25.02 -15.16
N LEU A 27 24.52 -25.74 -14.55
CA LEU A 27 25.87 -25.88 -15.09
C LEU A 27 25.92 -26.64 -16.42
N SER A 28 25.10 -27.68 -16.60
CA SER A 28 25.13 -28.50 -17.82
C SER A 28 24.70 -27.76 -19.08
N GLN A 29 23.89 -26.71 -18.93
CA GLN A 29 23.36 -25.89 -20.04
C GLN A 29 24.01 -24.51 -20.13
N HIS A 30 24.88 -24.15 -19.19
CA HIS A 30 25.47 -22.81 -19.12
C HIS A 30 26.75 -22.71 -19.97
N PRO A 31 26.85 -21.73 -20.89
CA PRO A 31 28.08 -21.46 -21.63
C PRO A 31 29.27 -21.18 -20.71
N ARG A 32 30.50 -21.30 -21.21
CA ARG A 32 31.70 -21.05 -20.39
C ARG A 32 31.67 -19.68 -19.70
N THR A 33 31.17 -18.65 -20.38
CA THR A 33 30.93 -17.32 -19.81
C THR A 33 29.76 -16.65 -20.52
N VAL A 34 28.91 -15.99 -19.74
CA VAL A 34 27.84 -15.11 -20.21
C VAL A 34 28.19 -13.69 -19.76
N ASN A 35 28.11 -12.73 -20.67
CA ASN A 35 28.29 -11.31 -20.38
C ASN A 35 27.01 -10.57 -20.78
N LEU A 36 26.55 -9.67 -19.92
CA LEU A 36 25.39 -8.83 -20.13
C LEU A 36 25.80 -7.40 -19.85
N ALA A 37 25.62 -6.51 -20.82
CA ALA A 37 25.96 -5.10 -20.68
C ALA A 37 24.91 -4.41 -19.80
N GLU A 38 25.36 -3.55 -18.89
CA GLU A 38 24.47 -2.85 -17.94
C GLU A 38 23.58 -1.82 -18.63
N ASP A 39 24.11 -1.09 -19.60
CA ASP A 39 23.40 -0.08 -20.39
C ASP A 39 22.14 -0.64 -21.08
N VAL A 40 22.23 -1.85 -21.63
CA VAL A 40 21.11 -2.57 -22.25
C VAL A 40 20.00 -2.91 -21.22
N LEU A 41 20.32 -2.94 -19.92
CA LEU A 41 19.35 -3.21 -18.85
C LEU A 41 18.74 -1.93 -18.29
N LEU A 42 19.59 -0.92 -18.03
CA LEU A 42 19.17 0.27 -17.30
C LEU A 42 18.16 1.10 -18.07
N GLU A 43 18.32 1.26 -19.38
CA GLU A 43 17.38 2.06 -20.17
C GLU A 43 15.96 1.45 -20.20
N PRO A 44 15.77 0.16 -20.55
CA PRO A 44 14.44 -0.47 -20.46
C PRO A 44 13.87 -0.49 -19.04
N LEU A 45 14.70 -0.74 -18.02
CA LEU A 45 14.28 -0.75 -16.63
C LEU A 45 13.77 0.63 -16.19
N ASN A 46 14.53 1.68 -16.47
CA ASN A 46 14.17 3.06 -16.12
C ASN A 46 12.94 3.53 -16.87
N LYS A 47 12.79 3.13 -18.13
CA LYS A 47 11.57 3.40 -18.90
C LYS A 47 10.34 2.73 -18.28
N TRP A 48 10.45 1.46 -17.90
CA TRP A 48 9.36 0.74 -17.23
C TRP A 48 9.01 1.36 -15.87
N LEU A 49 10.01 1.68 -15.04
CA LEU A 49 9.79 2.37 -13.77
C LEU A 49 9.13 3.74 -13.97
N SER A 50 9.56 4.50 -14.97
CA SER A 50 8.95 5.80 -15.31
C SER A 50 7.47 5.69 -15.68
N GLN A 51 7.05 4.57 -16.29
CA GLN A 51 5.64 4.32 -16.62
C GLN A 51 4.83 3.96 -15.37
N ILE A 52 5.40 3.17 -14.45
CA ILE A 52 4.74 2.85 -13.18
C ILE A 52 4.49 4.11 -12.36
N PHE A 53 5.50 4.97 -12.27
CA PHE A 53 5.44 6.21 -11.51
C PHE A 53 4.96 7.42 -12.33
N ASP A 54 4.44 7.21 -13.55
CA ASP A 54 3.87 8.32 -14.30
C ASP A 54 2.63 8.88 -13.58
N ARG A 55 2.39 10.18 -13.70
CA ARG A 55 1.32 10.86 -12.96
C ARG A 55 -0.05 10.23 -13.22
N LYS A 56 -0.34 9.79 -14.46
CA LYS A 56 -1.64 9.19 -14.81
C LYS A 56 -1.79 7.80 -14.19
N SER A 57 -0.72 7.03 -14.12
CA SER A 57 -0.67 5.70 -13.49
C SER A 57 -0.82 5.82 -11.98
N ILE A 58 -0.22 6.84 -11.37
CA ILE A 58 -0.40 7.16 -9.96
C ILE A 58 -1.84 7.60 -9.68
N ASP A 59 -2.37 8.58 -10.41
CA ASP A 59 -3.75 9.07 -10.23
C ASP A 59 -4.78 7.93 -10.36
N ARG A 60 -4.57 7.01 -11.32
CA ARG A 60 -5.42 5.81 -11.48
C ARG A 60 -5.32 4.88 -10.27
N THR A 61 -4.11 4.64 -9.77
CA THR A 61 -3.88 3.75 -8.61
C THR A 61 -4.51 4.34 -7.36
N VAL A 62 -4.38 5.65 -7.16
CA VAL A 62 -5.00 6.42 -6.09
C VAL A 62 -6.52 6.32 -6.15
N ALA A 63 -7.10 6.59 -7.31
CA ALA A 63 -8.55 6.47 -7.50
C ALA A 63 -9.05 5.05 -7.21
N ALA A 64 -8.30 4.02 -7.63
CA ALA A 64 -8.62 2.63 -7.32
C ALA A 64 -8.51 2.33 -5.81
N MET A 65 -7.49 2.86 -5.13
CA MET A 65 -7.34 2.71 -3.67
C MET A 65 -8.47 3.40 -2.91
N VAL A 66 -8.87 4.61 -3.31
CA VAL A 66 -10.00 5.33 -2.70
C VAL A 66 -11.30 4.57 -2.95
N ALA A 67 -11.57 4.15 -4.19
CA ALA A 67 -12.76 3.37 -4.53
C ALA A 67 -12.83 2.03 -3.77
N SER A 68 -11.70 1.36 -3.56
CA SER A 68 -11.65 0.12 -2.77
C SER A 68 -11.98 0.29 -1.28
N GLN A 69 -11.86 1.52 -0.75
CA GLN A 69 -12.27 1.84 0.63
C GLN A 69 -13.78 2.02 0.74
N ASP A 70 -14.45 2.46 -0.33
CA ASP A 70 -15.90 2.60 -0.39
C ASP A 70 -16.62 1.24 -0.42
N ASP A 71 -16.00 0.24 -1.02
CA ASP A 71 -16.55 -1.13 -1.13
C ASP A 71 -16.34 -1.98 0.14
N SER A 72 -15.72 -1.41 1.17
CA SER A 72 -15.54 -2.12 2.44
C SER A 72 -16.87 -2.17 3.21
N SER A 73 -17.44 -3.38 3.30
CA SER A 73 -18.62 -3.74 4.10
C SER A 73 -18.66 -3.14 5.53
N GLY A 74 -17.50 -2.73 6.06
CA GLY A 74 -17.36 -2.03 7.34
C GLY A 74 -17.92 -0.59 7.37
N LYS A 75 -18.03 0.13 6.25
CA LYS A 75 -18.69 1.46 6.22
C LYS A 75 -20.19 1.33 6.48
N SER A 76 -20.85 0.43 5.77
CA SER A 76 -22.28 0.15 5.93
C SER A 76 -22.61 -0.34 7.36
N SER A 77 -21.85 -1.31 7.90
CA SER A 77 -22.07 -1.79 9.27
C SER A 77 -21.85 -0.69 10.32
N ARG A 78 -20.84 0.16 10.15
CA ARG A 78 -20.59 1.30 11.05
C ARG A 78 -21.70 2.35 10.96
N GLU A 79 -22.19 2.67 9.77
CA GLU A 79 -23.29 3.62 9.58
C GLU A 79 -24.60 3.10 10.19
N VAL A 80 -24.90 1.81 10.02
CA VAL A 80 -26.04 1.16 10.64
C VAL A 80 -25.93 1.19 12.17
N ALA A 81 -24.77 0.87 12.73
CA ALA A 81 -24.55 0.92 14.18
C ALA A 81 -24.63 2.36 14.74
N LYS A 82 -24.08 3.36 14.02
CA LYS A 82 -24.25 4.78 14.35
C LYS A 82 -25.71 5.20 14.37
N LYS A 83 -26.47 4.81 13.35
CA LYS A 83 -27.89 5.15 13.25
C LYS A 83 -28.69 4.56 14.43
N ARG A 84 -28.45 3.29 14.75
CA ARG A 84 -29.07 2.63 15.92
C ARG A 84 -28.72 3.34 17.23
N LEU A 85 -27.47 3.76 17.40
CA LEU A 85 -27.05 4.53 18.57
C LEU A 85 -27.79 5.87 18.67
N THR A 86 -27.85 6.63 17.58
CA THR A 86 -28.57 7.92 17.55
C THR A 86 -30.07 7.76 17.78
N ASP A 87 -30.67 6.69 17.28
CA ASP A 87 -32.10 6.39 17.47
C ASP A 87 -32.39 6.05 18.95
N ALA A 88 -31.54 5.23 19.58
CA ALA A 88 -31.64 4.89 21.00
C ALA A 88 -31.46 6.13 21.89
N GLU A 89 -30.46 6.97 21.64
CA GLU A 89 -30.24 8.23 22.35
C GLU A 89 -31.42 9.20 22.18
N THR A 90 -32.00 9.26 20.98
CA THR A 90 -33.19 10.09 20.71
C THR A 90 -34.40 9.60 21.49
N LYS A 91 -34.63 8.28 21.57
CA LYS A 91 -35.70 7.70 22.39
C LYS A 91 -35.52 8.04 23.87
N LEU A 92 -34.30 7.87 24.40
CA LEU A 92 -34.00 8.20 25.80
C LEU A 92 -34.26 9.67 26.11
N ARG A 93 -33.86 10.59 25.22
CA ARG A 93 -34.16 12.03 25.37
C ARG A 93 -35.67 12.31 25.36
N ARG A 94 -36.45 11.60 24.53
CA ARG A 94 -37.92 11.72 24.51
C ARG A 94 -38.56 11.23 25.81
N PHE A 95 -38.08 10.12 26.37
CA PHE A 95 -38.57 9.64 27.66
C PHE A 95 -38.24 10.61 28.80
N GLN A 96 -37.02 11.19 28.81
CA GLN A 96 -36.65 12.23 29.77
C GLN A 96 -37.57 13.46 29.66
N ALA A 97 -37.89 13.90 28.44
CA ALA A 97 -38.81 15.02 28.22
C ALA A 97 -40.24 14.69 28.69
N ALA A 98 -40.71 13.45 28.49
CA ALA A 98 -42.03 13.01 28.96
C ALA A 98 -42.11 12.98 30.49
N ILE A 99 -41.07 12.51 31.17
CA ILE A 99 -40.97 12.54 32.64
C ILE A 99 -40.97 13.99 33.13
N ALA A 100 -40.20 14.88 32.50
CA ALA A 100 -40.19 16.30 32.83
C ALA A 100 -41.56 16.97 32.62
N ALA A 101 -42.38 16.47 31.68
CA ALA A 101 -43.75 16.91 31.44
C ALA A 101 -44.79 16.28 32.40
N GLY A 102 -44.36 15.47 33.37
CA GLY A 102 -45.22 14.90 34.42
C GLY A 102 -45.74 13.49 34.15
N VAL A 103 -45.20 12.78 33.16
CA VAL A 103 -45.49 11.34 32.97
C VAL A 103 -44.84 10.54 34.09
N ASP A 104 -45.59 9.57 34.65
CA ASP A 104 -45.08 8.67 35.70
C ASP A 104 -43.88 7.86 35.17
N PRO A 105 -42.68 8.01 35.77
CA PRO A 105 -41.50 7.24 35.39
C PRO A 105 -41.71 5.73 35.49
N VAL A 106 -42.54 5.26 36.42
CA VAL A 106 -42.81 3.82 36.63
C VAL A 106 -43.44 3.19 35.38
N ALA A 107 -44.27 3.95 34.65
CA ALA A 107 -44.90 3.49 33.41
C ALA A 107 -43.93 3.38 32.21
N LEU A 108 -42.72 3.93 32.32
CA LEU A 108 -41.72 3.98 31.24
C LEU A 108 -40.48 3.12 31.52
N VAL A 109 -40.38 2.47 32.68
CA VAL A 109 -39.18 1.72 33.11
C VAL A 109 -38.76 0.69 32.06
N ASP A 110 -39.68 -0.14 31.58
CA ASP A 110 -39.37 -1.18 30.60
C ASP A 110 -38.87 -0.59 29.26
N ALA A 111 -39.50 0.49 28.79
CA ALA A 111 -39.12 1.17 27.56
C ALA A 111 -37.77 1.91 27.67
N ILE A 112 -37.44 2.43 28.85
CA ILE A 112 -36.15 3.07 29.14
C ILE A 112 -35.05 2.00 29.18
N ASN A 113 -35.29 0.88 29.85
CA ASN A 113 -34.33 -0.23 29.92
C ASN A 113 -34.03 -0.78 28.52
N GLU A 114 -35.05 -1.01 27.70
CA GLU A 114 -34.86 -1.47 26.31
C GLU A 114 -34.04 -0.46 25.48
N ALA A 115 -34.26 0.84 25.65
CA ALA A 115 -33.52 1.87 24.94
C ALA A 115 -32.06 2.00 25.41
N GLU A 116 -31.77 1.81 26.70
CA GLU A 116 -30.40 1.73 27.22
C GLU A 116 -29.68 0.46 26.74
N GLU A 117 -30.37 -0.69 26.68
CA GLU A 117 -29.81 -1.92 26.10
C GLU A 117 -29.46 -1.73 24.61
N GLN A 118 -30.36 -1.11 23.84
CA GLN A 118 -30.11 -0.77 22.43
C GLN A 118 -28.90 0.17 22.27
N ARG A 119 -28.79 1.18 23.14
CA ARG A 119 -27.65 2.11 23.16
C ARG A 119 -26.35 1.39 23.51
N ALA A 120 -26.35 0.54 24.53
CA ALA A 120 -25.18 -0.23 24.96
C ALA A 120 -24.71 -1.19 23.87
N ALA A 121 -25.65 -1.92 23.23
CA ALA A 121 -25.34 -2.85 22.15
C ALA A 121 -24.75 -2.13 20.92
N ALA A 122 -25.38 -1.02 20.48
CA ALA A 122 -24.89 -0.25 19.34
C ALA A 122 -23.52 0.40 19.61
N SER A 123 -23.28 0.86 20.85
CA SER A 123 -21.99 1.39 21.28
C SER A 123 -20.90 0.31 21.30
N ALA A 124 -21.20 -0.87 21.85
CA ALA A 124 -20.29 -2.01 21.84
C ALA A 124 -19.95 -2.47 20.40
N GLU A 125 -20.95 -2.50 19.51
CA GLU A 125 -20.77 -2.79 18.08
C GLU A 125 -19.83 -1.76 17.43
N LEU A 126 -20.03 -0.45 17.66
CA LEU A 126 -19.16 0.60 17.13
C LEU A 126 -17.72 0.52 17.64
N ASN A 127 -17.54 0.19 18.93
CA ASN A 127 -16.22 0.04 19.54
C ASN A 127 -15.50 -1.22 19.06
N GLY A 128 -16.24 -2.26 18.68
CA GLY A 128 -15.70 -3.49 18.10
C GLY A 128 -15.32 -3.38 16.62
N LEU A 129 -15.85 -2.38 15.90
CA LEU A 129 -15.54 -2.16 14.49
C LEU A 129 -14.14 -1.54 14.30
N PRO A 130 -13.32 -2.04 13.36
CA PRO A 130 -11.99 -1.49 13.06
C PRO A 130 -12.06 0.02 12.76
N ALA A 131 -11.15 0.82 13.30
CA ALA A 131 -11.09 2.26 13.03
C ALA A 131 -11.19 2.53 11.51
N PRO A 132 -11.91 3.57 11.06
CA PRO A 132 -12.03 3.84 9.64
C PRO A 132 -10.63 4.18 9.12
N ASN A 133 -10.03 3.26 8.37
CA ASN A 133 -8.80 3.50 7.63
C ASN A 133 -9.14 4.33 6.39
N LEU A 134 -9.75 5.49 6.59
CA LEU A 134 -9.96 6.46 5.52
C LEU A 134 -8.70 7.30 5.48
N THR A 135 -7.80 6.93 4.57
CA THR A 135 -6.73 7.86 4.18
C THR A 135 -7.45 9.01 3.47
N SER A 136 -7.36 10.23 4.00
CA SER A 136 -8.02 11.37 3.38
C SER A 136 -7.46 11.61 1.98
N GLU A 137 -8.25 12.17 1.07
CA GLU A 137 -7.79 12.52 -0.29
C GLU A 137 -6.52 13.37 -0.24
N ALA A 138 -6.40 14.27 0.74
CA ALA A 138 -5.22 15.08 0.98
C ALA A 138 -3.99 14.26 1.42
N GLU A 139 -4.16 13.24 2.26
CA GLU A 139 -3.07 12.33 2.65
C GLU A 139 -2.63 11.45 1.48
N VAL A 140 -3.57 10.98 0.66
CA VAL A 140 -3.24 10.24 -0.55
C VAL A 140 -2.51 11.15 -1.53
N GLN A 141 -2.96 12.40 -1.72
CA GLN A 141 -2.31 13.37 -2.60
C GLN A 141 -0.90 13.73 -2.11
N ALA A 142 -0.69 13.89 -0.80
CA ALA A 142 0.63 14.11 -0.23
C ALA A 142 1.58 12.91 -0.44
N ALA A 143 1.06 11.67 -0.33
CA ALA A 143 1.82 10.47 -0.66
C ALA A 143 2.17 10.43 -2.15
N VAL A 144 1.26 10.83 -3.04
CA VAL A 144 1.49 10.93 -4.49
C VAL A 144 2.57 11.96 -4.82
N ASP A 145 2.55 13.12 -4.17
CA ASP A 145 3.52 14.17 -4.43
C ASP A 145 4.93 13.72 -4.03
N SER A 146 5.08 12.89 -2.99
CA SER A 146 6.36 12.25 -2.66
C SER A 146 6.89 11.29 -3.75
N LEU A 147 6.00 10.73 -4.58
CA LEU A 147 6.38 9.86 -5.70
C LEU A 147 6.85 10.67 -6.92
N SER A 148 6.53 11.96 -6.99
CA SER A 148 6.98 12.81 -8.10
C SER A 148 8.52 12.95 -8.13
N ASP A 149 9.17 12.94 -6.96
CA ASP A 149 10.64 12.89 -6.82
C ASP A 149 11.25 11.64 -7.48
N VAL A 150 10.56 10.50 -7.43
CA VAL A 150 11.04 9.24 -8.05
C VAL A 150 11.16 9.41 -9.56
N THR A 151 10.19 10.07 -10.21
CA THR A 151 10.26 10.31 -11.65
C THR A 151 11.38 11.27 -12.05
N VAL A 152 11.71 12.23 -11.18
CA VAL A 152 12.84 13.15 -11.37
C VAL A 152 14.15 12.39 -11.29
N VAL A 153 14.34 11.56 -10.26
CA VAL A 153 15.53 10.71 -10.09
C VAL A 153 15.76 9.83 -11.31
N ILE A 154 14.70 9.19 -11.84
CA ILE A 154 14.82 8.33 -13.01
C ILE A 154 15.21 9.12 -14.28
N LYS A 155 14.68 10.34 -14.45
CA LYS A 155 14.97 11.20 -15.61
C LYS A 155 16.36 11.83 -15.55
N GLU A 156 16.80 12.27 -14.37
CA GLU A 156 18.13 12.85 -14.17
C GLU A 156 19.23 11.82 -14.45
N GLY A 157 18.95 10.54 -14.18
CA GLY A 157 19.87 9.44 -14.48
C GLY A 157 21.13 9.43 -13.61
N ASP A 158 21.12 10.16 -12.49
CA ASP A 158 22.25 10.20 -11.56
C ASP A 158 22.51 8.79 -10.98
N PRO A 159 23.71 8.20 -11.18
CA PRO A 159 23.98 6.82 -10.79
C PRO A 159 23.81 6.53 -9.29
N GLU A 160 24.16 7.48 -8.42
CA GLU A 160 24.06 7.31 -6.96
C GLU A 160 22.59 7.33 -6.52
N LYS A 161 21.81 8.30 -7.02
CA LYS A 161 20.37 8.37 -6.74
C LYS A 161 19.62 7.16 -7.29
N LEU A 162 19.95 6.72 -8.51
CA LEU A 162 19.36 5.50 -9.11
C LEU A 162 19.69 4.25 -8.31
N SER A 163 20.95 4.07 -7.89
CA SER A 163 21.34 2.92 -7.07
C SER A 163 20.57 2.89 -5.76
N ARG A 164 20.38 4.05 -5.11
CA ARG A 164 19.57 4.16 -3.90
C ARG A 164 18.11 3.81 -4.16
N LEU A 165 17.52 4.39 -5.22
CA LEU A 165 16.14 4.14 -5.61
C LEU A 165 15.88 2.65 -5.88
N TYR A 166 16.76 1.98 -6.64
CA TYR A 166 16.62 0.54 -6.91
C TYR A 166 16.71 -0.29 -5.63
N GLY A 167 17.55 0.11 -4.67
CA GLY A 167 17.66 -0.54 -3.36
C GLY A 167 16.40 -0.37 -2.52
N GLU A 168 15.81 0.83 -2.50
CA GLU A 168 14.57 1.13 -1.77
C GLU A 168 13.36 0.39 -2.39
N LEU A 169 13.30 0.29 -3.72
CA LEU A 169 12.30 -0.49 -4.45
C LEU A 169 12.53 -2.01 -4.40
N GLY A 170 13.68 -2.45 -3.86
CA GLY A 170 14.06 -3.86 -3.82
C GLY A 170 14.07 -4.50 -5.22
N ILE A 171 14.67 -3.82 -6.20
CA ILE A 171 14.73 -4.32 -7.58
C ILE A 171 15.67 -5.52 -7.66
N GLU A 172 15.16 -6.62 -8.18
CA GLU A 172 15.93 -7.82 -8.52
C GLU A 172 15.80 -8.10 -10.02
N LEU A 173 16.94 -8.32 -10.68
CA LEU A 173 16.99 -8.70 -12.09
C LEU A 173 17.43 -10.16 -12.24
N LYS A 174 16.61 -10.95 -12.92
CA LYS A 174 16.92 -12.33 -13.28
C LYS A 174 17.07 -12.46 -14.78
N TYR A 175 18.29 -12.79 -15.22
CA TYR A 175 18.54 -13.10 -16.62
C TYR A 175 18.30 -14.58 -16.93
N ASP A 176 17.45 -14.85 -17.91
CA ASP A 176 17.20 -16.16 -18.50
C ASP A 176 17.90 -16.22 -19.87
N LYS A 177 18.99 -16.99 -19.94
CA LYS A 177 19.77 -17.11 -21.18
C LYS A 177 19.03 -17.89 -22.27
N ALA A 178 18.20 -18.88 -21.91
CA ALA A 178 17.50 -19.68 -22.92
C ALA A 178 16.49 -18.85 -23.71
N LYS A 179 15.92 -17.83 -23.05
CA LYS A 179 14.96 -16.89 -23.64
C LYS A 179 15.58 -15.56 -24.07
N GLU A 180 16.86 -15.36 -23.77
CA GLU A 180 17.56 -14.07 -23.91
C GLU A 180 16.77 -12.91 -23.30
N ALA A 181 16.16 -13.17 -22.14
CA ALA A 181 15.23 -12.25 -21.48
C ALA A 181 15.69 -11.91 -20.06
N VAL A 182 15.36 -10.70 -19.63
CA VAL A 182 15.61 -10.22 -18.27
C VAL A 182 14.26 -10.00 -17.61
N TYR A 183 14.06 -10.59 -16.45
CA TYR A 183 12.88 -10.39 -15.63
C TYR A 183 13.24 -9.45 -14.48
N ALA A 184 12.53 -8.33 -14.39
CA ALA A 184 12.64 -7.40 -13.27
C ALA A 184 11.52 -7.67 -12.27
N THR A 185 11.89 -7.85 -11.01
CA THR A 185 10.97 -7.97 -9.89
C THR A 185 11.22 -6.81 -8.94
N THR A 186 10.15 -6.26 -8.37
CA THR A 186 10.23 -5.25 -7.29
C THR A 186 9.60 -5.83 -6.03
N SER A 187 10.18 -5.52 -4.88
CA SER A 187 9.66 -5.90 -3.57
C SER A 187 9.79 -4.70 -2.63
N PRO A 188 8.96 -3.66 -2.85
CA PRO A 188 9.04 -2.44 -2.07
C PRO A 188 8.74 -2.74 -0.60
N ARG A 189 9.55 -2.19 0.30
CA ARG A 189 9.34 -2.37 1.74
C ARG A 189 8.11 -1.56 2.16
N VAL A 190 7.10 -2.23 2.71
CA VAL A 190 5.94 -1.56 3.30
C VAL A 190 6.35 -1.02 4.66
N PHE A 191 6.62 0.28 4.74
CA PHE A 191 6.81 0.95 6.02
C PHE A 191 5.44 1.21 6.64
N ASN A 192 5.14 0.54 7.75
CA ASN A 192 4.01 0.89 8.61
C ASN A 192 4.36 2.16 9.42
N VAL A 193 4.55 3.30 8.75
CA VAL A 193 4.61 4.58 9.45
C VAL A 193 3.19 4.89 9.91
N ARG A 194 2.89 4.61 11.18
CA ARG A 194 1.63 5.03 11.80
C ARG A 194 1.57 6.56 11.73
N VAL A 195 0.68 7.09 10.91
CA VAL A 195 0.36 8.52 10.85
C VAL A 195 -0.46 8.88 12.10
N ARG A 196 0.20 8.90 13.27
CA ARG A 196 -0.39 9.40 14.51
C ARG A 196 0.73 9.89 15.44
N GLY A 197 1.35 11.00 15.05
CA GLY A 197 2.08 11.87 15.97
C GLY A 197 1.13 12.99 16.38
N GLY A 198 0.51 12.87 17.55
CA GLY A 198 -0.26 13.95 18.15
C GLY A 198 0.66 14.90 18.91
N THR A 199 0.41 16.19 18.76
CA THR A 199 0.56 17.23 19.78
C THR A 199 -0.68 18.09 19.74
#